data_AF-A0A3N5GNL4-F1
#
_entry.id   AF-A0A3N5GNL4-F1
#
_cell.length_a   1.000
_cell.length_b   1.000
_cell.length_c   1.000
_cell.angle_alpha   90.00
_cell.angle_beta   90.00
_cell.angle_gamma   90.00
#
_symmetry.space_group_name_H-M   'P 1'
#
loop_
_entity.id
_entity.type
_entity.pdbx_description
1 polymer ?
#
loop_
_entity_poly.entity_id
_entity_poly.type
_entity_poly.pdbx_seq_one_letter_code
_entity_poly.pdbx_strand_id
1 'polypeptide(L)'
;MLEPVVGRRARPARRVLALVAGAAALLLLADVLRWMVAGPVPLVLFGGLAPAGADLEAEAGLAALFAVVALVAAGGLAHRLGRPAAVGGLSLAAFLANLGPFPTGDANPATMLPFALVRHGRLTFEQTGLDQPRLPLSADPLPYFIVRSGDRIASKYSPAVGLLATPVYLPAALGRFDARSPQVDHLGKLAAAVLAALGVVCIHGAARRLVGPEFA
;
A
#
# COMPACT_ATOMS: atom_id res chain seq x y z
N MET A 1 15.30 -13.91 48.86
CA MET A 1 14.80 -15.03 48.05
C MET A 1 14.89 -14.58 46.59
N LEU A 2 15.92 -15.01 45.88
CA LEU A 2 16.22 -14.58 44.50
C LEU A 2 15.60 -15.62 43.56
N GLU A 3 14.53 -15.25 42.86
CA GLU A 3 14.04 -16.11 41.78
C GLU A 3 15.09 -16.15 40.66
N PRO A 4 15.49 -17.34 40.18
CA PRO A 4 16.38 -17.45 39.05
C PRO A 4 15.66 -16.89 37.82
N VAL A 5 16.17 -15.77 37.30
CA VAL A 5 15.82 -15.25 35.97
C VAL A 5 16.29 -16.29 34.96
N VAL A 6 15.45 -17.29 34.70
CA VAL A 6 15.65 -18.27 33.64
C VAL A 6 15.56 -17.50 32.33
N GLY A 7 16.71 -17.05 31.84
CA GLY A 7 16.84 -16.42 30.54
C GLY A 7 16.28 -17.38 29.49
N ARG A 8 15.05 -17.11 29.01
CA ARG A 8 14.42 -17.80 27.89
C ARG A 8 15.27 -17.55 26.64
N ARG A 9 16.33 -18.33 26.46
CA ARG A 9 17.05 -18.40 25.18
C ARG A 9 16.01 -18.82 24.13
N ALA A 10 15.73 -17.93 23.18
CA ALA A 10 14.88 -18.26 22.05
C ALA A 10 15.42 -19.54 21.40
N ARG A 11 14.53 -20.54 21.23
CA ARG A 11 14.90 -21.81 20.59
C ARG A 11 15.50 -21.50 19.21
N PRO A 12 16.64 -22.11 18.82
CA PRO A 12 17.34 -21.79 17.58
C PRO A 12 16.42 -21.82 16.35
N ALA A 13 15.45 -22.73 16.32
CA ALA A 13 14.42 -22.82 15.27
C ALA A 13 13.61 -21.51 15.07
N ARG A 14 13.26 -20.78 16.14
CA ARG A 14 12.50 -19.52 16.02
C ARG A 14 13.32 -18.41 15.36
N ARG A 15 14.63 -18.37 15.64
CA ARG A 15 15.54 -17.40 15.03
C ARG A 15 15.68 -17.66 13.53
N VAL A 16 15.87 -18.93 13.15
CA VAL A 16 15.94 -19.32 11.74
C VAL A 16 14.64 -18.96 11.01
N LEU A 17 13.47 -19.29 11.59
CA LEU A 17 12.18 -18.92 11.01
C LEU A 17 12.05 -17.39 10.83
N ALA A 18 12.41 -16.61 11.84
CA ALA A 18 12.35 -15.15 11.76
C ALA A 18 13.24 -14.59 10.65
N LEU A 19 14.46 -15.12 10.49
CA LEU A 19 15.39 -14.71 9.44
C LEU A 19 14.88 -15.08 8.05
N VAL A 20 14.39 -16.32 7.87
CA VAL A 20 13.87 -16.79 6.59
C VAL A 20 12.63 -16.00 6.18
N ALA A 21 11.65 -15.83 7.08
CA ALA A 21 10.45 -15.05 6.80
C ALA A 21 10.78 -13.57 6.54
N GLY A 22 11.71 -13.00 7.33
CA GLY A 22 12.15 -11.62 7.13
C GLY A 22 12.85 -11.41 5.78
N ALA A 23 13.72 -12.33 5.38
CA ALA A 23 14.36 -12.30 4.07
C ALA A 23 13.35 -12.43 2.94
N ALA A 24 12.37 -13.34 3.05
CA ALA A 24 11.30 -13.50 2.05
C ALA A 24 10.46 -12.22 1.91
N ALA A 25 10.09 -11.58 3.03
CA ALA A 25 9.36 -10.31 3.02
C ALA A 25 10.14 -9.20 2.33
N LEU A 26 11.45 -9.09 2.59
CA LEU A 26 12.31 -8.09 1.97
C LEU A 26 12.48 -8.31 0.46
N LEU A 27 12.62 -9.57 0.02
CA LEU A 27 12.73 -9.91 -1.39
C LEU A 27 11.45 -9.55 -2.15
N LEU A 28 10.28 -9.90 -1.61
CA LEU A 28 8.98 -9.53 -2.18
C LEU A 28 8.80 -8.00 -2.23
N LEU A 29 9.15 -7.29 -1.16
CA LEU A 29 9.05 -5.84 -1.13
C LEU A 29 10.00 -5.18 -2.15
N ALA A 30 11.22 -5.71 -2.29
CA ALA A 30 12.16 -5.24 -3.31
C ALA A 30 11.60 -5.46 -4.73
N ASP A 31 10.85 -6.53 -4.94
CA ASP A 31 10.25 -6.82 -6.23
C ASP A 31 9.05 -5.92 -6.56
N VAL A 32 8.18 -5.69 -5.57
CA VAL A 32 7.13 -4.65 -5.63
C VAL A 32 7.75 -3.29 -5.96
N LEU A 33 8.84 -2.92 -5.30
CA LEU A 33 9.54 -1.66 -5.55
C LEU A 33 10.13 -1.62 -6.97
N ARG A 34 10.73 -2.71 -7.44
CA ARG A 34 11.22 -2.83 -8.83
C ARG A 34 10.09 -2.62 -9.82
N TRP A 35 8.94 -3.23 -9.60
CA TRP A 35 7.74 -3.03 -10.42
C TRP A 35 7.27 -1.58 -10.42
N MET A 36 7.25 -0.93 -9.25
CA MET A 36 6.88 0.48 -9.17
C MET A 36 7.86 1.35 -9.96
N VAL A 37 9.16 1.14 -9.81
CA VAL A 37 10.18 1.97 -10.47
C VAL A 37 10.26 1.70 -11.98
N ALA A 38 10.22 0.44 -12.40
CA ALA A 38 10.41 0.05 -13.80
C ALA A 38 9.13 0.16 -14.64
N GLY A 39 7.95 0.21 -14.01
CA GLY A 39 6.68 -0.01 -14.69
C GLY A 39 6.25 -1.48 -14.62
N PRO A 40 5.15 -1.84 -15.30
CA PRO A 40 4.59 -3.19 -15.25
C PRO A 40 5.51 -4.23 -15.90
N VAL A 41 6.47 -4.70 -15.13
CA VAL A 41 7.36 -5.83 -15.43
C VAL A 41 6.81 -7.08 -14.76
N PRO A 42 7.06 -8.29 -15.31
CA PRO A 42 6.71 -9.52 -14.60
C PRO A 42 7.38 -9.53 -13.22
N LEU A 43 6.59 -9.84 -12.19
CA LEU A 43 7.10 -10.02 -10.84
C LEU A 43 7.79 -11.40 -10.71
N VAL A 44 8.70 -11.54 -9.76
CA VAL A 44 9.66 -12.65 -9.67
C VAL A 44 8.98 -13.94 -9.23
N LEU A 45 8.00 -13.86 -8.33
CA LEU A 45 7.36 -15.04 -7.75
C LEU A 45 6.09 -15.45 -8.49
N PHE A 46 5.27 -14.47 -8.87
CA PHE A 46 3.98 -14.74 -9.52
C PHE A 46 3.90 -14.29 -10.98
N GLY A 47 4.95 -13.68 -11.54
CA GLY A 47 4.94 -13.19 -12.92
C GLY A 47 4.57 -14.28 -13.92
N GLY A 48 3.35 -14.21 -14.44
CA GLY A 48 2.81 -15.15 -15.42
C GLY A 48 1.96 -16.29 -14.84
N LEU A 49 1.78 -16.37 -13.52
CA LEU A 49 0.89 -17.35 -12.87
C LEU A 49 -0.47 -16.75 -12.51
N ALA A 50 -0.59 -15.44 -12.30
CA ALA A 50 -1.87 -14.77 -12.10
C ALA A 50 -2.18 -13.73 -13.20
N PRO A 51 -3.44 -13.24 -13.26
CA PRO A 51 -3.81 -12.16 -14.18
C PRO A 51 -2.93 -10.92 -13.98
N ALA A 52 -2.66 -10.19 -15.06
CA ALA A 52 -1.84 -8.99 -15.02
C ALA A 52 -2.31 -8.01 -13.92
N GLY A 53 -1.44 -7.74 -12.95
CA GLY A 53 -1.69 -6.85 -11.81
C GLY A 53 -2.17 -7.55 -10.52
N ALA A 54 -2.79 -8.73 -10.61
CA ALA A 54 -3.11 -9.55 -9.43
C ALA A 54 -1.83 -10.00 -8.69
N ASP A 55 -0.75 -10.22 -9.46
CA ASP A 55 0.58 -10.57 -8.95
C ASP A 55 1.11 -9.51 -7.94
N LEU A 56 0.89 -8.21 -8.21
CA LEU A 56 1.36 -7.13 -7.34
C LEU A 56 0.74 -7.21 -5.95
N GLU A 57 -0.58 -7.40 -5.92
CA GLU A 57 -1.35 -7.41 -4.68
C GLU A 57 -1.06 -8.68 -3.88
N ALA A 58 -0.92 -9.82 -4.58
CA ALA A 58 -0.49 -11.07 -3.96
C ALA A 58 0.91 -10.94 -3.33
N GLU A 59 1.88 -10.41 -4.06
CA GLU A 59 3.26 -10.25 -3.56
C GLU A 59 3.34 -9.27 -2.40
N ALA A 60 2.67 -8.12 -2.50
CA ALA A 60 2.61 -7.14 -1.40
C ALA A 60 1.89 -7.71 -0.16
N GLY A 61 0.80 -8.45 -0.36
CA GLY A 61 0.07 -9.13 0.72
C GLY A 61 0.92 -10.20 1.41
N LEU A 62 1.63 -11.05 0.64
CA LEU A 62 2.54 -12.06 1.17
C LEU A 62 3.74 -11.43 1.88
N ALA A 63 4.30 -10.34 1.35
CA ALA A 63 5.37 -9.59 2.01
C ALA A 63 4.92 -9.12 3.41
N ALA A 64 3.70 -8.59 3.51
CA ALA A 64 3.12 -8.16 4.79
C ALA A 64 2.93 -9.36 5.75
N LEU A 65 2.40 -10.49 5.29
CA LEU A 65 2.24 -11.69 6.11
C LEU A 65 3.59 -12.24 6.62
N PHE A 66 4.59 -12.35 5.74
CA PHE A 66 5.92 -12.82 6.13
C PHE A 66 6.61 -11.86 7.10
N ALA A 67 6.42 -10.54 6.96
CA ALA A 67 6.90 -9.57 7.92
C ALA A 67 6.26 -9.77 9.31
N VAL A 68 4.96 -10.06 9.37
CA VAL A 68 4.26 -10.39 10.63
C VAL A 68 4.80 -11.69 11.22
N VAL A 69 4.97 -12.75 10.43
CA VAL A 69 5.56 -14.02 10.89
C VAL A 69 6.97 -13.81 11.44
N ALA A 70 7.81 -13.04 10.74
CA ALA A 70 9.16 -12.71 11.19
C ALA A 70 9.14 -11.95 12.51
N LEU A 71 8.27 -10.94 12.64
CA LEU A 71 8.08 -10.16 13.85
C LEU A 71 7.66 -11.05 15.03
N VAL A 72 6.66 -11.91 14.85
CA VAL A 72 6.18 -12.82 15.91
C VAL A 72 7.26 -13.83 16.30
N ALA A 73 7.93 -14.45 15.33
CA ALA A 73 8.98 -15.44 15.57
C ALA A 73 10.19 -14.84 16.30
N ALA A 74 10.52 -13.58 16.02
CA ALA A 74 11.58 -12.83 16.71
C ALA A 74 11.20 -12.37 18.14
N GLY A 75 9.96 -12.61 18.59
CA GLY A 75 9.47 -12.07 19.87
C GLY A 75 9.10 -10.58 19.80
N GLY A 76 8.96 -10.04 18.59
CA GLY A 76 8.67 -8.65 18.29
C GLY A 76 7.43 -8.10 19.00
N LEU A 77 6.44 -8.94 19.29
CA LEU A 77 5.20 -8.55 19.98
C LEU A 77 5.41 -8.00 21.40
N ALA A 78 6.55 -8.32 22.03
CA ALA A 78 6.92 -7.76 23.33
C ALA A 78 7.36 -6.29 23.25
N HIS A 79 7.74 -5.80 22.05
CA HIS A 79 8.14 -4.42 21.85
C HIS A 79 6.93 -3.49 21.77
N ARG A 80 7.14 -2.21 22.13
CA ARG A 80 6.11 -1.15 22.10
C ARG A 80 5.37 -1.06 20.76
N LEU A 81 6.09 -1.25 19.66
CA LEU A 81 5.56 -1.19 18.29
C LEU A 81 5.16 -2.56 17.72
N GLY A 82 5.43 -3.66 18.43
CA GLY A 82 5.21 -5.02 17.93
C GLY A 82 3.75 -5.33 17.63
N ARG A 83 2.86 -5.12 18.60
CA ARG A 83 1.42 -5.36 18.40
C ARG A 83 0.82 -4.42 17.34
N PRO A 84 1.06 -3.09 17.36
CA PRO A 84 0.64 -2.20 16.28
C PRO A 84 1.12 -2.65 14.89
N ALA A 85 2.40 -3.03 14.76
CA ALA A 85 2.95 -3.49 13.50
C ALA A 85 2.30 -4.81 13.02
N ALA A 86 2.02 -5.74 13.93
CA ALA A 86 1.30 -6.97 13.60
C ALA A 86 -0.13 -6.68 13.11
N VAL A 87 -0.86 -5.81 13.81
CA VAL A 87 -2.22 -5.37 13.40
C VAL A 87 -2.17 -4.73 12.01
N GLY A 88 -1.27 -3.77 11.80
CA GLY A 88 -1.13 -3.11 10.50
C GLY A 88 -0.77 -4.07 9.38
N GLY A 89 0.19 -4.98 9.61
CA GLY A 89 0.59 -5.98 8.62
C GLY A 89 -0.52 -6.97 8.28
N LEU A 90 -1.28 -7.45 9.27
CA LEU A 90 -2.43 -8.33 9.05
C LEU A 90 -3.57 -7.61 8.31
N SER A 91 -3.86 -6.36 8.68
CA SER A 91 -4.87 -5.56 7.97
C SER A 91 -4.45 -5.28 6.54
N LEU A 92 -3.19 -4.94 6.29
CA LEU A 92 -2.67 -4.74 4.94
C LEU A 92 -2.81 -6.00 4.08
N ALA A 93 -2.42 -7.16 4.63
CA ALA A 93 -2.60 -8.43 3.94
C ALA A 93 -4.08 -8.72 3.63
N ALA A 94 -4.98 -8.47 4.58
CA ALA A 94 -6.41 -8.65 4.39
C ALA A 94 -6.99 -7.74 3.29
N PHE A 95 -6.58 -6.46 3.23
CA PHE A 95 -7.05 -5.51 2.21
C PHE A 95 -6.51 -5.82 0.80
N LEU A 96 -5.40 -6.55 0.70
CA LEU A 96 -4.82 -6.97 -0.59
C LEU A 96 -5.31 -8.35 -1.04
N ALA A 97 -5.98 -9.12 -0.18
CA ALA A 97 -6.35 -10.51 -0.43
C ALA A 97 -7.36 -10.72 -1.58
N ASN A 98 -8.08 -9.69 -2.02
CA ASN A 98 -9.05 -9.80 -3.12
C ASN A 98 -8.44 -9.68 -4.53
N LEU A 99 -7.12 -9.48 -4.65
CA LEU A 99 -6.33 -9.62 -5.88
C LEU A 99 -6.79 -8.84 -7.14
N GLY A 100 -7.65 -7.83 -7.00
CA GLY A 100 -7.86 -6.81 -8.02
C GLY A 100 -8.33 -5.46 -7.48
N PRO A 101 -8.18 -4.38 -8.26
CA PRO A 101 -8.68 -3.05 -7.93
C PRO A 101 -10.20 -3.05 -7.90
N PHE A 102 -10.78 -2.17 -7.08
CA PHE A 102 -12.21 -1.89 -7.13
C PHE A 102 -12.44 -0.78 -8.16
N PRO A 103 -13.07 -1.08 -9.31
CA PRO A 103 -13.24 -0.08 -10.35
C PRO A 103 -14.34 0.89 -9.94
N THR A 104 -13.95 2.01 -9.35
CA THR A 104 -14.84 3.14 -9.12
C THR A 104 -14.28 4.34 -9.87
N GLY A 105 -15.11 4.96 -10.73
CA GLY A 105 -14.63 6.06 -11.59
C GLY A 105 -14.10 7.26 -10.81
N ASP A 106 -14.55 7.42 -9.57
CA ASP A 106 -14.14 8.46 -8.62
C ASP A 106 -12.80 8.18 -7.91
N ALA A 107 -12.23 6.97 -8.05
CA ALA A 107 -10.87 6.67 -7.58
C ALA A 107 -9.80 7.25 -8.51
N ASN A 108 -10.11 7.43 -9.80
CA ASN A 108 -9.15 7.89 -10.80
C ASN A 108 -8.42 9.21 -10.44
N PRO A 109 -9.12 10.28 -9.98
CA PRO A 109 -8.44 11.50 -9.54
C PRO A 109 -7.50 11.27 -8.37
N ALA A 110 -7.89 10.43 -7.39
CA ALA A 110 -7.06 10.13 -6.23
C ALA A 110 -5.80 9.35 -6.62
N THR A 111 -5.92 8.45 -7.60
CA THR A 111 -4.80 7.68 -8.17
C THR A 111 -3.85 8.57 -8.98
N MET A 112 -4.37 9.55 -9.74
CA MET A 112 -3.55 10.41 -10.60
C MET A 112 -2.88 11.56 -9.86
N LEU A 113 -3.48 12.06 -8.78
CA LEU A 113 -2.99 13.24 -8.07
C LEU A 113 -1.53 13.10 -7.57
N PRO A 114 -1.08 11.96 -7.02
CA PRO A 114 0.33 11.77 -6.68
C PRO A 114 1.28 11.94 -7.86
N PHE A 115 0.92 11.44 -9.05
CA PHE A 115 1.72 11.66 -10.27
C PHE A 115 1.72 13.12 -10.69
N ALA A 116 0.56 13.81 -10.64
CA ALA A 116 0.44 15.23 -10.94
C ALA A 116 1.36 16.08 -10.04
N LEU A 117 1.37 15.77 -8.75
CA LEU A 117 2.18 16.45 -7.75
C LEU A 117 3.67 16.21 -7.95
N VAL A 118 4.08 14.93 -8.03
CA VAL A 118 5.50 14.57 -8.06
C VAL A 118 6.15 14.88 -9.41
N ARG A 119 5.49 14.59 -10.53
CA ARG A 119 6.07 14.79 -11.88
C ARG A 119 5.92 16.19 -12.41
N HIS A 120 4.87 16.91 -12.00
CA HIS A 120 4.47 18.17 -12.62
C HIS A 120 4.26 19.32 -11.64
N GLY A 121 4.35 19.09 -10.32
CA GLY A 121 4.22 20.15 -9.31
C GLY A 121 2.85 20.83 -9.30
N ARG A 122 1.77 20.12 -9.68
CA ARG A 122 0.42 20.70 -9.82
C ARG A 122 -0.69 19.82 -9.26
N LEU A 123 -1.85 20.43 -9.01
CA LEU A 123 -3.08 19.77 -8.55
C LEU A 123 -4.04 19.40 -9.68
N THR A 124 -3.68 19.75 -10.91
CA THR A 124 -4.49 19.53 -12.11
C THR A 124 -3.93 18.38 -12.93
N PHE A 125 -4.80 17.71 -13.68
CA PHE A 125 -4.51 16.41 -14.32
C PHE A 125 -4.09 16.52 -15.78
N GLU A 126 -3.79 17.73 -16.26
CA GLU A 126 -3.23 17.84 -17.61
C GLU A 126 -1.92 17.04 -17.64
N GLN A 127 -1.66 16.32 -18.73
CA GLN A 127 -0.45 15.52 -18.94
C GLN A 127 -0.23 14.33 -17.97
N THR A 128 -1.11 14.06 -17.00
CA THR A 128 -0.98 12.87 -16.14
C THR A 128 -1.44 11.58 -16.84
N GLY A 129 -1.98 11.68 -18.06
CA GLY A 129 -2.55 10.53 -18.76
C GLY A 129 -3.98 10.19 -18.35
N LEU A 130 -4.66 11.16 -17.75
CA LEU A 130 -6.07 11.10 -17.43
C LEU A 130 -6.86 11.33 -18.74
N ASP A 131 -6.91 10.29 -19.56
CA ASP A 131 -7.46 10.32 -20.92
C ASP A 131 -8.96 9.97 -20.94
N GLN A 132 -9.64 10.28 -22.06
CA GLN A 132 -11.07 9.98 -22.27
C GLN A 132 -11.52 8.54 -21.95
N PRO A 133 -10.71 7.49 -22.19
CA PRO A 133 -11.12 6.12 -21.87
C PRO A 133 -11.32 5.86 -20.37
N ARG A 134 -10.61 6.60 -19.50
CA ARG A 134 -10.70 6.44 -18.04
C ARG A 134 -11.64 7.42 -17.39
N LEU A 135 -11.70 8.61 -17.96
CA LEU A 135 -12.62 9.65 -17.52
C LEU A 135 -13.28 10.22 -18.76
N PRO A 136 -14.61 10.10 -18.92
CA PRO A 136 -15.31 10.69 -20.06
C PRO A 136 -15.31 12.22 -19.90
N LEU A 137 -14.16 12.84 -20.13
CA LEU A 137 -13.95 14.28 -20.02
C LEU A 137 -14.77 15.05 -21.07
N SER A 138 -15.26 14.36 -22.10
CA SER A 138 -16.21 14.86 -23.10
C SER A 138 -17.67 14.78 -22.65
N ALA A 139 -17.99 14.11 -21.55
CA ALA A 139 -19.37 14.04 -21.05
C ALA A 139 -19.86 15.42 -20.57
N ASP A 140 -21.12 15.72 -20.92
CA ASP A 140 -21.87 16.85 -20.40
C ASP A 140 -23.18 16.33 -19.76
N PRO A 141 -23.34 16.41 -18.43
CA PRO A 141 -22.42 17.01 -17.47
C PRO A 141 -21.16 16.15 -17.22
N LEU A 142 -20.08 16.81 -16.83
CA LEU A 142 -18.87 16.13 -16.35
C LEU A 142 -19.16 15.21 -15.16
N PRO A 143 -18.39 14.13 -14.95
CA PRO A 143 -18.51 13.28 -13.77
C PRO A 143 -18.49 14.11 -12.48
N TYR A 144 -19.32 13.72 -11.52
CA TYR A 144 -19.61 14.54 -10.33
C TYR A 144 -18.37 14.87 -9.48
N PHE A 145 -17.28 14.13 -9.62
CA PHE A 145 -16.01 14.25 -8.89
C PHE A 145 -14.91 15.01 -9.66
N ILE A 146 -15.20 15.50 -10.86
CA ILE A 146 -14.32 16.35 -11.67
C ILE A 146 -14.86 17.77 -11.74
N VAL A 147 -13.97 18.74 -11.78
CA VAL A 147 -14.26 20.13 -12.13
C VAL A 147 -13.37 20.55 -13.30
N ARG A 148 -13.97 21.29 -14.26
CA ARG A 148 -13.25 21.94 -15.37
C ARG A 148 -13.29 23.45 -15.19
N SER A 149 -12.15 24.11 -15.39
CA SER A 149 -12.01 25.56 -15.42
C SER A 149 -11.13 25.95 -16.60
N GLY A 150 -11.75 26.44 -17.68
CA GLY A 150 -11.08 26.57 -18.99
C GLY A 150 -10.60 25.21 -19.48
N ASP A 151 -9.32 25.13 -19.88
CA ASP A 151 -8.67 23.89 -20.31
C ASP A 151 -8.19 23.01 -19.14
N ARG A 152 -8.36 23.48 -17.89
CA ARG A 152 -7.84 22.78 -16.72
C ARG A 152 -8.84 21.82 -16.11
N ILE A 153 -8.32 20.69 -15.64
CA ILE A 153 -9.13 19.61 -15.06
C ILE A 153 -8.56 19.26 -13.68
N ALA A 154 -9.41 19.32 -12.66
CA ALA A 154 -9.06 19.01 -11.28
C ALA A 154 -10.08 18.09 -10.63
N SER A 155 -9.67 17.48 -9.51
CA SER A 155 -10.60 16.74 -8.65
C SER A 155 -11.44 17.72 -7.83
N LYS A 156 -12.72 17.38 -7.62
CA LYS A 156 -13.55 18.03 -6.60
C LYS A 156 -13.24 17.51 -5.19
N TYR A 157 -12.56 16.37 -5.06
CA TYR A 157 -12.14 15.86 -3.76
C TYR A 157 -10.95 16.63 -3.20
N SER A 158 -10.78 16.54 -1.88
CA SER A 158 -9.67 17.17 -1.19
C SER A 158 -8.32 16.65 -1.70
N PRO A 159 -7.36 17.53 -2.02
CA PRO A 159 -6.01 17.11 -2.43
C PRO A 159 -5.24 16.42 -1.30
N ALA A 160 -5.70 16.54 -0.05
CA ALA A 160 -5.06 15.93 1.10
C ALA A 160 -4.90 14.41 0.95
N VAL A 161 -5.88 13.71 0.35
CA VAL A 161 -5.81 12.26 0.16
C VAL A 161 -4.68 11.88 -0.81
N GLY A 162 -4.55 12.59 -1.93
CA GLY A 162 -3.44 12.36 -2.87
C GLY A 162 -2.07 12.71 -2.27
N LEU A 163 -2.00 13.77 -1.46
CA LEU A 163 -0.78 14.10 -0.71
C LEU A 163 -0.40 12.99 0.28
N LEU A 164 -1.36 12.45 1.02
CA LEU A 164 -1.14 11.34 1.95
C LEU A 164 -0.74 10.04 1.23
N ALA A 165 -1.25 9.81 0.02
CA ALA A 165 -0.86 8.66 -0.81
C ALA A 165 0.52 8.83 -1.48
N THR A 166 1.02 10.06 -1.59
CA THR A 166 2.26 10.37 -2.32
C THR A 166 3.48 9.54 -1.91
N PRO A 167 3.75 9.26 -0.61
CA PRO A 167 4.86 8.39 -0.21
C PRO A 167 4.80 6.98 -0.83
N VAL A 168 3.60 6.42 -1.00
CA VAL A 168 3.42 5.11 -1.64
C VAL A 168 3.66 5.22 -3.15
N TYR A 169 3.27 6.33 -3.78
CA TYR A 169 3.47 6.54 -5.22
C TYR A 169 4.89 6.94 -5.59
N LEU A 170 5.68 7.43 -4.64
CA LEU A 170 6.95 8.09 -4.91
C LEU A 170 7.90 7.26 -5.81
N PRO A 171 8.09 5.95 -5.58
CA PRO A 171 8.95 5.15 -6.47
C PRO A 171 8.42 5.08 -7.90
N ALA A 172 7.11 4.96 -8.09
CA ALA A 172 6.49 4.91 -9.41
C ALA A 172 6.52 6.28 -10.11
N ALA A 173 6.24 7.35 -9.36
CA ALA A 173 6.21 8.70 -9.88
C ALA A 173 7.60 9.20 -10.29
N LEU A 174 8.65 8.85 -9.54
CA LEU A 174 10.05 9.15 -9.91
C LEU A 174 10.64 8.17 -10.93
N GLY A 175 10.08 6.96 -11.02
CA GLY A 175 10.49 5.93 -11.96
C GLY A 175 9.93 6.11 -13.37
N ARG A 176 10.01 5.02 -14.15
CA ARG A 176 9.54 4.92 -15.53
C ARG A 176 8.09 4.43 -15.64
N PHE A 177 7.37 4.33 -14.53
CA PHE A 177 5.98 3.85 -14.52
C PHE A 177 5.09 4.71 -15.41
N ASP A 178 4.38 4.11 -16.35
CA ASP A 178 3.41 4.85 -17.16
C ASP A 178 2.09 5.02 -16.38
N ALA A 179 1.75 6.25 -16.02
CA ALA A 179 0.50 6.56 -15.31
C ALA A 179 -0.75 6.28 -16.16
N ARG A 180 -0.61 6.16 -17.50
CA ARG A 180 -1.70 5.77 -18.43
C ARG A 180 -1.97 4.27 -18.41
N SER A 181 -1.03 3.48 -17.90
CA SER A 181 -1.12 2.03 -17.86
C SER A 181 -2.28 1.58 -16.97
N PRO A 182 -3.14 0.61 -17.37
CA PRO A 182 -4.20 0.02 -16.52
C PRO A 182 -3.72 -0.38 -15.12
N GLN A 183 -2.45 -0.75 -15.02
CA GLN A 183 -1.75 -1.17 -13.82
C GLN A 183 -1.68 -0.08 -12.74
N VAL A 184 -1.89 1.18 -13.09
CA VAL A 184 -1.95 2.28 -12.12
C VAL A 184 -3.10 2.10 -11.11
N ASP A 185 -4.16 1.39 -11.48
CA ASP A 185 -5.30 1.13 -10.60
C ASP A 185 -4.90 0.21 -9.44
N HIS A 186 -3.98 -0.73 -9.70
CA HIS A 186 -3.40 -1.58 -8.66
C HIS A 186 -2.50 -0.78 -7.71
N LEU A 187 -1.78 0.23 -8.22
CA LEU A 187 -1.04 1.16 -7.37
C LEU A 187 -1.98 2.01 -6.50
N GLY A 188 -3.13 2.42 -7.07
CA GLY A 188 -4.25 3.02 -6.35
C GLY A 188 -4.72 2.17 -5.18
N LYS A 189 -5.00 0.89 -5.45
CA LYS A 189 -5.39 -0.05 -4.41
C LYS A 189 -4.31 -0.26 -3.35
N LEU A 190 -3.04 -0.40 -3.76
CA LEU A 190 -1.93 -0.55 -2.81
C LEU A 190 -1.86 0.64 -1.85
N ALA A 191 -1.93 1.86 -2.38
CA ALA A 191 -1.92 3.06 -1.54
C ALA A 191 -3.13 3.15 -0.61
N ALA A 192 -4.33 2.83 -1.12
CA ALA A 192 -5.54 2.77 -0.30
C ALA A 192 -5.41 1.74 0.83
N ALA A 193 -4.89 0.54 0.54
CA ALA A 193 -4.67 -0.53 1.51
C ALA A 193 -3.65 -0.13 2.59
N VAL A 194 -2.56 0.54 2.20
CA VAL A 194 -1.56 1.08 3.15
C VAL A 194 -2.19 2.13 4.06
N LEU A 195 -2.91 3.10 3.52
CA LEU A 195 -3.58 4.14 4.31
C LEU A 195 -4.65 3.56 5.24
N ALA A 196 -5.44 2.59 4.75
CA ALA A 196 -6.44 1.91 5.56
C ALA A 196 -5.79 1.12 6.71
N ALA A 197 -4.71 0.38 6.45
CA ALA A 197 -3.96 -0.34 7.48
C ALA A 197 -3.38 0.61 8.54
N LEU A 198 -2.83 1.76 8.13
CA LEU A 198 -2.39 2.80 9.06
C LEU A 198 -3.54 3.37 9.90
N GLY A 199 -4.72 3.54 9.29
CA GLY A 199 -5.95 3.91 10.00
C GLY A 199 -6.33 2.89 11.09
N VAL A 200 -6.29 1.60 10.77
CA VAL A 200 -6.54 0.53 11.74
C VAL A 200 -5.52 0.56 12.89
N VAL A 201 -4.24 0.81 12.59
CA VAL A 201 -3.20 0.97 13.63
C VAL A 201 -3.49 2.15 14.56
N CYS A 202 -3.91 3.29 14.00
CA CYS A 202 -4.29 4.47 14.79
C CYS A 202 -5.51 4.18 15.68
N ILE A 203 -6.55 3.53 15.13
CA ILE A 203 -7.75 3.15 15.89
C ILE A 203 -7.38 2.17 17.01
N HIS A 204 -6.59 1.14 16.71
CA HIS A 204 -6.10 0.19 17.71
C HIS A 204 -5.31 0.90 18.82
N GLY A 205 -4.43 1.83 18.47
CA GLY A 205 -3.67 2.64 19.43
C GLY A 205 -4.56 3.51 20.32
N ALA A 206 -5.56 4.17 19.72
CA ALA A 206 -6.54 4.97 20.45
C ALA A 206 -7.39 4.11 21.40
N ALA A 207 -7.89 2.97 20.92
CA ALA A 207 -8.68 2.05 21.72
C ALA A 207 -7.88 1.47 22.89
N ARG A 208 -6.62 1.08 22.68
CA ARG A 208 -5.73 0.66 23.78
C ARG A 208 -5.45 1.77 24.80
N ARG A 209 -5.42 3.03 24.38
CA ARG A 209 -5.26 4.17 25.29
C ARG A 209 -6.52 4.40 26.14
N LEU A 210 -7.70 4.19 25.57
CA LEU A 210 -8.98 4.44 26.24
C LEU A 210 -9.42 3.28 27.13
N VAL A 211 -9.27 2.04 26.67
CA VAL A 211 -9.72 0.81 27.36
C VAL A 211 -8.61 0.19 28.22
N GLY A 212 -7.34 0.54 27.95
CA GLY A 212 -6.19 -0.01 28.65
C GLY A 212 -5.59 -1.25 27.96
N PRO A 213 -4.66 -1.93 28.64
CA PRO A 213 -3.92 -3.05 28.05
C PRO A 213 -4.76 -4.30 27.76
N GLU A 214 -5.98 -4.38 28.30
CA GLU A 214 -6.91 -5.51 28.13
C GLU A 214 -7.62 -5.55 26.77
N PHE A 215 -7.57 -4.46 26.00
CA PHE A 215 -8.14 -4.40 24.63
C PHE A 215 -7.34 -5.20 23.58
N ALA A 216 -6.34 -5.98 24.00
CA ALA A 216 -5.36 -6.61 23.11
C ALA A 216 -5.71 -8.04 22.72
#